data_AF-N9R9F5-F1
#
_entry.id   AF-N9R9F5-F1
#
_cell.length_a   1.000
_cell.length_b   1.000
_cell.length_c   1.000
_cell.angle_alpha   90.00
_cell.angle_beta   90.00
_cell.angle_gamma   90.00
#
_symmetry.space_group_name_H-M   'P 1'
#
loop_
_entity.id
_entity.type
_entity.pdbx_description
1 polymer ?
#
loop_
_entity_poly.entity_id
_entity_poly.type
_entity_poly.pdbx_seq_one_letter_code
_entity_poly.pdbx_strand_id
1 'polypeptide(L)'
;MIKVNALTEPQLIHVLYKVLQSGVQIDLIVRSICCLRPQVKGLSENIRVRSIVGRYLEHTRVYYFHNAGETKLFCASADWMGRNLFSRIETYFPIEDKKLKK
;
A
#
# COMPACT_ATOMS: atom_id res chain seq x y z
N MET A 1 3.30 1.42 5.72
CA MET A 1 3.88 1.68 4.38
C MET A 1 3.40 0.61 3.43
N ILE A 2 2.99 0.98 2.23
CA ILE A 2 2.51 0.06 1.20
C ILE A 2 3.25 0.37 -0.09
N LYS A 3 3.72 -0.67 -0.76
CA LYS A 3 4.29 -0.60 -2.09
C LYS A 3 3.48 -1.48 -3.02
N VAL A 4 2.97 -0.90 -4.11
CA VAL A 4 2.23 -1.59 -5.17
C VAL A 4 2.53 -0.94 -6.51
N ASN A 5 2.21 -1.63 -7.60
CA ASN A 5 2.38 -1.04 -8.92
C ASN A 5 1.21 -0.10 -9.23
N ALA A 6 0.00 -0.45 -8.82
CA ALA A 6 -1.20 0.36 -9.03
C ALA A 6 -2.19 0.30 -7.85
N LEU A 7 -2.91 1.40 -7.66
CA LEU A 7 -3.99 1.58 -6.70
C LEU A 7 -5.18 2.23 -7.41
N THR A 8 -6.22 1.43 -7.69
CA THR A 8 -7.41 1.90 -8.41
C THR A 8 -8.72 1.46 -7.75
N GLU A 9 -8.70 0.57 -6.77
CA GLU A 9 -9.92 0.01 -6.21
C GLU A 9 -10.67 1.00 -5.29
N PRO A 10 -11.90 1.45 -5.63
CA PRO A 10 -12.61 2.48 -4.88
C PRO A 10 -12.91 2.12 -3.43
N GLN A 11 -13.31 0.88 -3.14
CA GLN A 11 -13.66 0.47 -1.76
C GLN A 11 -12.44 0.56 -0.85
N LEU A 12 -11.29 0.09 -1.33
CA LEU A 12 -10.04 0.16 -0.59
C LEU A 12 -9.58 1.61 -0.39
N ILE A 13 -9.69 2.45 -1.42
CA ILE A 13 -9.35 3.88 -1.32
C ILE A 13 -10.22 4.57 -0.26
N HIS A 14 -11.51 4.25 -0.19
CA HIS A 14 -12.40 4.81 0.82
C HIS A 14 -12.02 4.38 2.24
N VAL A 15 -11.60 3.11 2.42
CA VAL A 15 -11.06 2.64 3.71
C VAL A 15 -9.78 3.37 4.08
N LEU A 16 -8.87 3.61 3.12
CA LEU A 16 -7.64 4.38 3.37
C LEU A 16 -7.96 5.80 3.86
N TYR A 17 -8.95 6.48 3.27
CA TYR A 17 -9.37 7.80 3.76
C TYR A 17 -9.92 7.77 5.18
N LYS A 18 -10.75 6.77 5.54
CA LYS A 18 -11.26 6.60 6.91
C LYS A 18 -10.14 6.40 7.92
N VAL A 19 -9.15 5.58 7.55
CA VAL A 19 -7.98 5.31 8.40
C VAL A 19 -7.12 6.56 8.58
N LEU A 20 -6.94 7.36 7.52
CA LEU A 20 -6.21 8.64 7.59
C LEU A 20 -6.87 9.65 8.54
N GLN A 21 -8.21 9.73 8.53
CA GLN A 21 -8.97 10.57 9.44
C GLN A 21 -8.85 10.14 10.90
N SER A 22 -8.50 8.88 11.15
CA SER A 22 -8.23 8.35 12.50
C SER A 22 -6.83 8.70 13.02
N GLY A 23 -6.06 9.53 12.29
CA GLY A 23 -4.71 9.95 12.67
C GLY A 23 -3.60 8.98 12.27
N VAL A 24 -3.93 7.89 11.55
CA VAL A 24 -2.92 6.94 11.08
C VAL A 24 -2.10 7.56 9.95
N GLN A 25 -0.78 7.47 10.05
CA GLN A 25 0.12 7.87 8.98
C GLN A 25 0.27 6.76 7.93
N ILE A 26 0.13 7.12 6.65
CA ILE A 26 0.27 6.17 5.54
C ILE A 26 1.35 6.66 4.57
N ASP A 27 2.30 5.77 4.27
CA ASP A 27 3.23 5.94 3.16
C ASP A 27 2.85 4.98 2.03
N LEU A 28 2.57 5.52 0.84
CA LEU A 28 2.34 4.76 -0.38
C LEU A 28 3.49 4.97 -1.37
N ILE A 29 4.01 3.87 -1.90
CA ILE A 29 4.91 3.83 -3.05
C ILE A 29 4.13 3.18 -4.19
N VAL A 30 3.66 3.99 -5.14
CA VAL A 30 2.87 3.53 -6.29
C VAL A 30 3.57 3.94 -7.56
N ARG A 31 4.07 2.95 -8.32
CA ARG A 31 4.86 3.20 -9.53
C ARG A 31 4.01 3.74 -10.68
N SER A 32 2.83 3.17 -10.89
CA SER A 32 1.95 3.42 -12.03
C SER A 32 0.69 4.17 -11.58
N ILE A 33 -0.50 3.67 -11.93
CA ILE A 33 -1.77 4.36 -11.72
C ILE A 33 -2.10 4.42 -10.23
N CYS A 34 -2.38 5.62 -9.72
CA CYS A 34 -2.90 5.85 -8.37
C CYS A 34 -4.12 6.77 -8.45
N CYS A 35 -5.31 6.23 -8.15
CA CYS A 35 -6.56 6.99 -8.11
C CYS A 35 -6.79 7.68 -6.75
N LEU A 36 -6.01 7.35 -5.73
CA LEU A 36 -6.04 8.03 -4.44
C LEU A 36 -5.44 9.43 -4.59
N ARG A 37 -6.13 10.45 -4.05
CA ARG A 37 -5.66 11.84 -4.05
C ARG A 37 -5.05 12.18 -2.68
N PRO A 38 -3.72 12.36 -2.58
CA PRO A 38 -3.08 12.75 -1.34
C PRO A 38 -3.20 14.25 -1.08
N GLN A 39 -2.92 14.66 0.15
CA GLN A 39 -2.79 16.06 0.57
C GLN A 39 -4.07 16.90 0.36
N VAL A 40 -5.24 16.28 0.53
CA VAL A 40 -6.53 16.97 0.54
C VAL A 40 -6.89 17.32 1.98
N LYS A 41 -7.05 18.62 2.26
CA LYS A 41 -7.40 19.14 3.58
C LYS A 41 -8.66 18.44 4.15
N GLY A 42 -8.59 17.96 5.39
CA GLY A 42 -9.70 17.26 6.06
C GLY A 42 -10.00 15.85 5.56
N LEU A 43 -9.21 15.32 4.61
CA LEU A 43 -9.43 13.99 4.02
C LEU A 43 -8.14 13.14 3.99
N SER A 44 -7.03 13.71 3.52
CA SER A 44 -5.80 12.96 3.23
C SER A 44 -4.52 13.75 3.53
N GLU A 45 -4.46 14.39 4.69
CA GLU A 45 -3.28 15.15 5.13
C GLU A 45 -2.15 14.23 5.62
N ASN A 46 -2.50 13.12 6.28
CA ASN A 46 -1.57 12.17 6.89
C ASN A 46 -1.04 11.08 5.93
N ILE A 47 -1.08 11.32 4.60
CA ILE A 47 -0.60 10.38 3.59
C ILE A 47 0.50 10.97 2.72
N ARG A 48 1.58 10.21 2.54
CA ARG A 48 2.63 10.51 1.57
C ARG A 48 2.54 9.50 0.42
N VAL A 49 2.39 10.00 -0.80
CA VAL A 49 2.39 9.17 -2.02
C VAL A 49 3.62 9.51 -2.85
N ARG A 50 4.39 8.50 -3.24
CA ARG A 50 5.58 8.64 -4.09
C ARG A 50 5.53 7.62 -5.22
N SER A 51 6.05 8.01 -6.39
CA SER A 51 6.40 7.07 -7.46
C SER A 51 7.92 7.04 -7.60
N ILE A 52 8.48 5.84 -7.78
CA ILE A 52 9.91 5.63 -8.02
C ILE A 52 10.05 5.11 -9.45
N VAL A 53 10.70 5.91 -10.28
CA VAL A 53 11.04 5.56 -11.66
C VAL A 53 12.55 5.60 -11.77
N GLY A 54 13.14 4.45 -12.10
CA GLY A 54 14.58 4.30 -12.28
C GLY A 54 14.88 3.30 -13.39
N ARG A 55 16.13 2.83 -13.44
CA ARG A 55 16.57 1.82 -14.41
C ARG A 55 15.78 0.51 -14.28
N TYR A 56 15.47 0.10 -13.06
CA TYR A 56 14.71 -1.12 -12.79
C TYR A 56 13.21 -0.86 -12.69
N LEU A 57 12.45 -1.85 -13.14
CA LEU A 57 11.00 -1.85 -13.00
C LEU A 57 10.65 -2.19 -11.55
N GLU A 58 10.20 -1.20 -10.80
CA GLU A 58 9.65 -1.44 -9.46
C GLU A 58 8.38 -2.30 -9.57
N HIS A 59 8.53 -3.62 -9.42
CA HIS A 59 7.43 -4.60 -9.60
C HIS A 59 7.12 -5.40 -8.32
N THR A 60 7.83 -5.11 -7.23
CA THR A 60 7.57 -5.72 -5.92
C THR A 60 6.33 -5.11 -5.29
N ARG A 61 5.48 -5.95 -4.68
CA ARG A 61 4.37 -5.50 -3.83
C ARG A 61 4.64 -5.92 -2.40
N VAL A 62 4.66 -4.94 -1.50
CA VAL A 62 5.06 -5.10 -0.11
C VAL A 62 4.11 -4.33 0.78
N TYR A 63 3.62 -4.97 1.84
CA TYR A 63 2.75 -4.35 2.83
C TYR A 63 3.43 -4.38 4.19
N TYR A 64 3.65 -3.20 4.75
CA TYR A 64 4.28 -3.01 6.05
C TYR A 64 3.32 -2.29 7.00
N PHE A 65 3.04 -2.94 8.11
CA PHE A 65 2.19 -2.42 9.18
C PHE A 65 2.99 -2.32 10.47
N HIS A 66 3.00 -1.13 11.09
CA HIS A 66 3.72 -0.89 12.34
C HIS A 66 3.16 -1.70 13.51
N ASN A 67 1.82 -1.84 13.57
CA ASN A 67 1.11 -2.68 14.55
C ASN A 67 1.63 -2.49 15.99
N ALA A 68 1.60 -1.24 16.48
CA ALA A 68 2.05 -0.86 17.82
C ALA A 68 3.48 -1.33 18.20
N GLY A 69 4.36 -1.51 17.22
CA GLY A 69 5.74 -1.97 17.41
C GLY A 69 5.95 -3.44 17.05
N GLU A 70 4.88 -4.23 16.94
CA GLU A 70 4.92 -5.62 16.48
C GLU A 70 4.76 -5.71 14.97
N THR A 71 5.80 -5.29 14.25
CA THR A 71 5.73 -5.05 12.81
C THR A 71 5.32 -6.30 12.01
N LYS A 72 4.36 -6.11 11.11
CA LYS A 72 3.91 -7.12 10.16
C LYS A 72 4.34 -6.72 8.75
N LEU A 73 5.11 -7.59 8.11
CA LEU A 73 5.63 -7.41 6.77
C LEU A 73 5.10 -8.53 5.88
N PHE A 74 4.57 -8.15 4.73
CA PHE A 74 4.03 -9.09 3.74
C PHE A 74 4.59 -8.77 2.37
N CYS A 75 4.79 -9.82 1.59
CA CYS A 75 4.98 -9.74 0.15
C CYS A 75 3.71 -10.26 -0.53
N ALA A 76 3.36 -9.70 -1.69
CA ALA A 76 2.13 -10.04 -2.37
C ALA A 76 2.31 -10.16 -3.89
N SER A 77 1.45 -10.97 -4.52
CA SER A 77 1.30 -11.00 -5.97
C SER A 77 0.33 -9.91 -6.48
N ALA A 78 -0.60 -9.45 -5.64
CA ALA A 78 -1.67 -8.54 -6.02
C ALA A 78 -1.28 -7.05 -6.01
N ASP A 79 -1.74 -6.32 -7.01
CA ASP A 79 -1.93 -4.86 -6.91
C ASP A 79 -3.28 -4.54 -6.26
N TRP A 80 -3.47 -3.27 -5.90
CA TRP A 80 -4.71 -2.78 -5.28
C TRP A 80 -5.71 -2.31 -6.34
N MET A 81 -6.13 -3.25 -7.17
CA MET A 81 -7.07 -3.04 -8.27
C MET A 81 -8.20 -4.06 -8.19
N GLY A 82 -9.42 -3.69 -8.61
CA GLY A 82 -10.58 -4.59 -8.54
C GLY A 82 -10.35 -5.95 -9.19
N ARG A 83 -9.69 -6.01 -10.35
CA ARG A 83 -9.37 -7.30 -11.01
C ARG A 83 -8.45 -8.21 -10.21
N ASN A 84 -7.55 -7.65 -9.40
CA ASN A 84 -6.62 -8.42 -8.58
C ASN A 84 -7.33 -8.91 -7.32
N LEU A 85 -8.18 -8.08 -6.72
CA LEU A 85 -8.85 -8.38 -5.46
C LEU A 85 -10.09 -9.28 -5.63
N PHE A 86 -10.78 -9.21 -6.78
CA PHE A 86 -12.08 -9.87 -6.95
C PHE A 86 -12.14 -10.86 -8.10
N SER A 87 -11.26 -10.74 -9.10
CA SER A 87 -11.34 -11.55 -10.33
C SER A 87 -10.17 -12.51 -10.52
N ARG A 88 -9.21 -12.50 -9.60
CA ARG A 88 -8.00 -13.33 -9.67
C ARG A 88 -7.76 -14.02 -8.35
N ILE A 89 -7.19 -15.20 -8.43
CA ILE A 89 -6.56 -15.84 -7.27
C ILE A 89 -5.19 -15.20 -7.13
N GLU A 90 -5.02 -14.49 -6.03
CA GLU A 90 -3.76 -13.86 -5.66
C GLU A 90 -3.28 -14.41 -4.32
N THR A 91 -2.00 -14.28 -4.05
CA THR A 91 -1.42 -14.68 -2.77
C THR A 91 -0.69 -13.52 -2.12
N TYR A 92 -0.70 -13.51 -0.80
CA TYR A 92 0.19 -12.72 0.02
C TYR A 92 0.71 -13.63 1.13
N PHE A 93 1.93 -13.40 1.56
CA PHE A 93 2.56 -14.21 2.59
C PHE A 93 3.32 -13.32 3.57
N PRO A 94 3.27 -13.66 4.88
CA PRO A 94 4.05 -12.95 5.87
C PRO A 94 5.52 -13.29 5.70
N ILE A 95 6.37 -12.30 5.91
CA ILE A 95 7.78 -12.55 6.23
C ILE A 95 7.82 -12.75 7.73
N GLU A 96 8.19 -13.93 8.22
CA GLU A 96 8.24 -14.23 9.66
C GLU A 96 9.64 -14.08 10.25
N ASP A 97 10.68 -14.38 9.47
CA ASP A 97 12.07 -14.28 9.90
C ASP A 97 12.43 -12.83 10.25
N LYS A 98 12.78 -12.62 11.53
CA LYS A 98 13.18 -11.32 12.07
C LYS A 98 14.42 -10.74 11.37
N LYS A 99 15.33 -11.58 10.84
CA LYS A 99 16.50 -11.12 10.09
C LYS A 99 16.12 -10.49 8.77
N LEU A 100 15.05 -10.98 8.12
CA LEU A 100 14.55 -10.46 6.84
C LEU A 100 13.64 -9.23 7.00
N LYS A 101 13.18 -8.95 8.22
CA LYS A 101 12.35 -7.77 8.55
C LYS A 101 13.16 -6.50 8.87
N LYS A 102 14.49 -6.58 8.92
CA LYS A 102 15.37 -5.47 9.29
C LYS A 102 15.66 -4.53 8.13
#